data_AF-A0A7G5KIU0-F1
#
_entry.id   AF-A0A7G5KIU0-F1
#
_cell.length_a   1.000
_cell.length_b   1.000
_cell.length_c   1.000
_cell.angle_alpha   90.00
_cell.angle_beta   90.00
_cell.angle_gamma   90.00
#
_symmetry.space_group_name_H-M   'P 1'
#
loop_
_entity.id
_entity.type
_entity.pdbx_description
1 polymer ?
#
loop_
_entity_poly.entity_id
_entity_poly.type
_entity_poly.pdbx_seq_one_letter_code
_entity_poly.pdbx_strand_id
1 'polypeptide(L)'
;MLSFHFIVPGLLAICSLQRGVSAGTDITCGGQFPKAGDGLAKRIDGCSSWSDNPTQVRDSWGSANFRGVCDEHDRCYYTLGANVDECNRNFCGGLRNACRKAYCKKILSATVCEPLTHGSCLQIAETYCAAVRLVAKDVYAKAQDLQQRYETCIAENGGVTPPVVCSNGAPEGSFWKERVPGTFCDFTTFVCLNGKITTGSYHEPHCIEV
;
A
#
# COMPACT_ATOMS: atom_id res chain seq x y z
N MET A 1 -38.73 -29.45 40.15
CA MET A 1 -39.65 -28.53 39.43
C MET A 1 -38.91 -27.20 39.30
N LEU A 2 -38.72 -26.58 38.14
CA LEU A 2 -39.21 -26.77 36.78
C LEU A 2 -38.16 -26.12 35.84
N SER A 3 -37.89 -26.79 34.71
CA SER A 3 -37.27 -26.19 33.53
C SER A 3 -38.12 -25.06 32.95
N PHE A 4 -37.50 -24.09 32.27
CA PHE A 4 -37.93 -23.62 30.95
C PHE A 4 -36.74 -23.04 30.18
N HIS A 5 -36.60 -23.51 28.94
CA HIS A 5 -35.74 -22.95 27.89
C HIS A 5 -36.39 -21.71 27.27
N PHE A 6 -35.59 -20.75 26.80
CA PHE A 6 -35.81 -20.11 25.49
C PHE A 6 -34.48 -19.71 24.84
N ILE A 7 -34.44 -19.96 23.53
CA ILE A 7 -33.39 -19.78 22.54
C ILE A 7 -33.53 -18.36 21.95
N VAL A 8 -32.43 -17.70 21.57
CA VAL A 8 -32.11 -17.26 20.19
C VAL A 8 -30.77 -16.50 20.17
N PRO A 9 -29.95 -16.68 19.11
CA PRO A 9 -28.57 -16.23 18.99
C PRO A 9 -28.49 -14.86 18.31
N GLY A 10 -27.41 -14.11 18.57
CA GLY A 10 -27.20 -12.78 17.99
C GLY A 10 -25.73 -12.51 17.68
N LEU A 11 -25.34 -12.93 16.47
CA LEU A 11 -24.32 -12.30 15.62
C LEU A 11 -22.98 -11.93 16.28
N LEU A 12 -22.06 -12.89 16.28
CA LEU A 12 -20.63 -12.58 16.29
C LEU A 12 -20.29 -11.77 15.05
N ALA A 13 -19.84 -10.55 15.30
CA ALA A 13 -19.34 -9.62 14.31
C ALA A 13 -18.24 -10.28 13.48
N ILE A 14 -18.42 -10.14 12.17
CA ILE A 14 -17.51 -10.50 11.10
C ILE A 14 -16.18 -9.77 11.36
N CYS A 15 -15.12 -10.52 11.64
CA CYS A 15 -13.74 -10.05 11.55
C CYS A 15 -12.95 -11.02 10.67
N SER A 16 -13.36 -11.13 9.41
CA SER A 16 -12.42 -11.54 8.37
C SER A 16 -11.49 -10.37 8.10
N LEU A 17 -10.28 -10.45 8.67
CA LEU A 17 -9.12 -9.71 8.18
C LEU A 17 -8.92 -10.10 6.70
N GLN A 18 -9.51 -9.35 5.78
CA GLN A 18 -8.94 -9.25 4.45
C GLN A 18 -8.02 -8.04 4.45
N ARG A 19 -6.71 -8.34 4.60
CA ARG A 19 -5.65 -7.46 4.13
C ARG A 19 -6.01 -7.09 2.69
N GLY A 20 -6.45 -5.86 2.48
CA GLY A 20 -6.57 -5.28 1.16
C GLY A 20 -5.18 -5.18 0.56
N VAL A 21 -4.74 -6.27 -0.08
CA VAL A 21 -3.67 -6.22 -1.07
C VAL A 21 -4.22 -5.32 -2.18
N SER A 22 -3.63 -4.14 -2.35
CA SER A 22 -4.00 -3.30 -3.48
C SER A 22 -3.71 -4.10 -4.75
N ALA A 23 -4.78 -4.38 -5.47
CA ALA A 23 -4.75 -4.87 -6.83
C ALA A 23 -4.27 -3.72 -7.73
N GLY A 24 -3.02 -3.31 -7.55
CA GLY A 24 -2.29 -2.55 -8.56
C GLY A 24 -2.06 -3.50 -9.71
N THR A 25 -2.82 -3.32 -10.77
CA THR A 25 -2.68 -4.05 -12.02
C THR A 25 -1.47 -3.54 -12.75
N ASP A 26 -0.41 -4.33 -12.70
CA ASP A 26 0.79 -4.00 -13.44
C ASP A 26 0.80 -4.73 -14.76
N ILE A 27 0.84 -3.93 -15.83
CA ILE A 27 1.25 -4.39 -17.14
C ILE A 27 2.69 -4.84 -16.97
N THR A 28 2.86 -6.15 -16.92
CA THR A 28 4.17 -6.75 -16.94
C THR A 28 4.64 -6.66 -18.39
N CYS A 29 5.49 -5.67 -18.66
CA CYS A 29 6.41 -5.61 -19.80
C CYS A 29 7.27 -6.87 -19.92
N GLY A 30 6.68 -8.04 -20.15
CA GLY A 30 7.33 -9.34 -19.98
C GLY A 30 7.98 -9.54 -18.60
N GLY A 31 7.50 -8.87 -17.55
CA GLY A 31 8.09 -8.92 -16.21
C GLY A 31 9.31 -8.00 -15.99
N GLN A 32 9.66 -7.13 -16.95
CA GLN A 32 10.80 -6.21 -16.85
C GLN A 32 10.68 -5.18 -15.71
N PHE A 33 9.45 -4.88 -15.28
CA PHE A 33 9.14 -3.97 -14.17
C PHE A 33 8.36 -4.71 -13.08
N PRO A 34 9.02 -5.61 -12.31
CA PRO A 34 8.34 -6.46 -11.32
C PRO A 34 7.78 -5.67 -10.13
N LYS A 35 8.21 -4.42 -9.99
CA LYS A 35 7.75 -3.49 -8.96
C LYS A 35 6.83 -2.42 -9.51
N ALA A 36 6.36 -2.45 -10.76
CA ALA A 36 5.42 -1.43 -11.25
C ALA A 36 4.18 -1.32 -10.34
N GLY A 37 3.44 -0.22 -10.44
CA GLY A 37 2.18 -0.02 -9.71
C GLY A 37 1.49 1.26 -10.15
N ASP A 38 0.15 1.25 -10.29
CA ASP A 38 -0.67 2.47 -10.41
C ASP A 38 -0.23 3.42 -11.55
N GLY A 39 0.23 2.87 -12.68
CA GLY A 39 0.73 3.64 -13.83
C GLY A 39 2.19 4.08 -13.72
N LEU A 40 2.92 3.66 -12.69
CA LEU A 40 4.32 3.99 -12.46
C LEU A 40 5.21 2.75 -12.57
N ALA A 41 6.47 2.95 -12.95
CA ALA A 41 7.49 1.90 -13.01
C ALA A 41 7.89 1.34 -11.63
N LYS A 42 7.42 1.98 -10.55
CA LYS A 42 7.55 1.53 -9.17
C LYS A 42 6.23 1.76 -8.41
N ARG A 43 5.80 0.75 -7.66
CA ARG A 43 4.67 0.78 -6.74
C ARG A 43 5.01 1.68 -5.58
N ILE A 44 4.05 2.53 -5.26
CA ILE A 44 4.10 3.44 -4.13
C ILE A 44 4.09 2.61 -2.83
N ASP A 45 5.11 2.77 -1.99
CA ASP A 45 5.32 1.90 -0.82
C ASP A 45 5.53 2.64 0.51
N GLY A 46 5.06 3.88 0.62
CA GLY A 46 5.27 4.71 1.81
C GLY A 46 6.70 5.21 1.86
N CYS A 47 7.25 5.37 3.07
CA CYS A 47 8.63 5.89 3.22
C CYS A 47 9.70 4.79 3.03
N SER A 48 9.52 3.92 2.03
CA SER A 48 10.30 2.71 1.71
C SER A 48 10.25 1.57 2.75
N SER A 49 10.76 0.38 2.37
CA SER A 49 10.64 -0.85 3.17
C SER A 49 11.68 -0.96 4.28
N TRP A 50 11.35 -1.71 5.35
CA TRP A 50 12.27 -1.98 6.47
C TRP A 50 13.55 -2.70 6.03
N SER A 51 13.46 -3.56 5.00
CA SER A 51 14.62 -4.25 4.44
C SER A 51 15.58 -3.30 3.74
N ASP A 52 15.08 -2.20 3.19
CA ASP A 52 15.90 -1.22 2.48
C ASP A 52 16.59 -0.24 3.45
N ASN A 53 15.95 0.07 4.58
CA ASN A 53 16.55 0.88 5.64
C ASN A 53 15.95 0.60 7.04
N PRO A 54 16.54 -0.33 7.83
CA PRO A 54 15.99 -0.73 9.12
C PRO A 54 16.14 0.35 10.22
N THR A 55 16.81 1.46 9.93
CA THR A 55 17.01 2.56 10.89
C THR A 55 16.00 3.70 10.73
N GLN A 56 15.15 3.64 9.70
CA GLN A 56 14.17 4.68 9.41
C GLN A 56 12.82 4.45 10.09
N VAL A 57 12.27 5.55 10.61
CA VAL A 57 10.90 5.61 11.12
C VAL A 57 9.94 5.63 9.94
N ARG A 58 9.50 4.45 9.46
CA ARG A 58 8.82 4.27 8.17
C ARG A 58 7.67 5.24 7.91
N ASP A 59 6.45 4.88 8.30
CA ASP A 59 5.26 5.59 7.84
C ASP A 59 4.74 6.59 8.89
N SER A 60 5.22 6.52 10.13
CA SER A 60 4.73 7.35 11.22
C SER A 60 5.72 7.50 12.37
N TRP A 61 5.68 8.65 13.03
CA TRP A 61 6.39 8.92 14.30
C TRP A 61 5.37 9.39 15.35
N GLY A 62 5.07 8.55 16.33
CA GLY A 62 3.97 8.78 17.28
C GLY A 62 2.65 8.99 16.53
N SER A 63 1.99 10.13 16.76
CA SER A 63 0.75 10.52 16.06
C SER A 63 0.97 11.16 14.68
N ALA A 64 2.20 11.46 14.28
CA ALA A 64 2.49 12.00 12.96
C ALA A 64 2.51 10.88 11.91
N ASN A 65 1.73 11.04 10.84
CA ASN A 65 1.69 10.12 9.70
C ASN A 65 2.41 10.75 8.50
N PHE A 66 3.48 10.10 8.05
CA PHE A 66 4.33 10.50 6.94
C PHE A 66 4.01 9.77 5.63
N ARG A 67 3.29 8.64 5.70
CA ARG A 67 3.00 7.78 4.53
C ARG A 67 2.52 8.57 3.33
N GLY A 68 1.48 9.38 3.48
CA GLY A 68 0.91 10.14 2.36
C GLY A 68 1.89 11.15 1.75
N VAL A 69 2.84 11.66 2.53
CA VAL A 69 3.89 12.57 2.05
C VAL A 69 4.95 11.80 1.26
N CYS A 70 5.34 10.62 1.74
CA CYS A 70 6.26 9.73 1.04
C CYS A 70 5.66 9.18 -0.25
N ASP A 71 4.37 8.80 -0.21
CA ASP A 71 3.64 8.34 -1.39
C ASP A 71 3.65 9.40 -2.50
N GLU A 72 3.44 10.67 -2.13
CA GLU A 72 3.46 11.78 -3.08
C GLU A 72 4.87 12.09 -3.61
N HIS A 73 5.90 11.92 -2.79
CA HIS A 73 7.29 12.08 -3.21
C HIS A 73 7.69 11.02 -4.22
N ASP A 74 7.32 9.76 -3.97
CA ASP A 74 7.51 8.66 -4.91
C ASP A 74 6.80 8.97 -6.24
N ARG A 75 5.52 9.39 -6.23
CA ARG A 75 4.80 9.81 -7.46
C ARG A 75 5.54 10.92 -8.20
N CYS A 76 6.01 11.94 -7.48
CA CYS A 76 6.72 13.07 -8.07
C CYS A 76 8.02 12.61 -8.75
N TYR A 77 8.78 11.71 -8.12
CA TYR A 77 10.02 11.16 -8.69
C TYR A 77 9.79 10.33 -9.96
N TYR A 78 8.64 9.65 -10.05
CA TYR A 78 8.25 8.86 -11.21
C TYR A 78 7.35 9.64 -12.19
N THR A 79 7.13 10.94 -12.00
CA THR A 79 6.43 11.78 -12.99
C THR A 79 7.47 12.34 -13.97
N LEU A 80 7.37 11.99 -15.26
CA LEU A 80 8.34 12.44 -16.26
C LEU A 80 8.41 13.97 -16.36
N GLY A 81 9.62 14.51 -16.30
CA GLY A 81 9.88 15.95 -16.37
C GLY A 81 9.55 16.74 -15.10
N ALA A 82 9.12 16.09 -14.01
CA ALA A 82 8.87 16.76 -12.74
C ALA A 82 10.15 17.39 -12.17
N ASN A 83 10.05 18.52 -11.49
CA ASN A 83 11.24 19.19 -10.96
C ASN A 83 11.71 18.53 -9.64
N VAL A 84 12.94 17.99 -9.61
CA VAL A 84 13.50 17.31 -8.42
C VAL A 84 13.55 18.21 -7.17
N ASP A 85 13.89 19.49 -7.33
CA ASP A 85 13.94 20.41 -6.19
C ASP A 85 12.54 20.70 -5.67
N GLU A 86 11.53 20.77 -6.55
CA GLU A 86 10.14 20.90 -6.16
C GLU A 86 9.61 19.67 -5.44
N CYS A 87 9.87 18.47 -5.97
CA CYS A 87 9.53 17.21 -5.30
C CYS A 87 10.10 17.18 -3.88
N ASN A 88 11.39 17.52 -3.72
CA ASN A 88 12.06 17.51 -2.43
C ASN A 88 11.58 18.63 -1.49
N ARG A 89 11.27 19.82 -2.02
CA ARG A 89 10.67 20.92 -1.23
C ARG A 89 9.28 20.52 -0.71
N ASN A 90 8.44 19.95 -1.56
CA ASN A 90 7.08 19.53 -1.22
C ASN A 90 7.11 18.39 -0.19
N PHE A 91 7.98 17.40 -0.39
CA PHE A 91 8.22 16.34 0.59
C PHE A 91 8.60 16.90 1.96
N CYS A 92 9.61 17.75 2.01
CA CYS A 92 10.07 18.36 3.25
C CYS A 92 9.04 19.25 3.93
N GLY A 93 8.28 20.04 3.16
CA GLY A 93 7.15 20.81 3.68
C GLY A 93 6.04 19.90 4.22
N GLY A 94 5.75 18.80 3.52
CA GLY A 94 4.75 17.80 3.89
C GLY A 94 5.06 17.14 5.23
N LEU A 95 6.30 16.70 5.45
CA LEU A 95 6.72 16.06 6.70
C LEU A 95 6.58 17.01 7.90
N ARG A 96 7.06 18.26 7.77
CA ARG A 96 6.90 19.29 8.80
C ARG A 96 5.43 19.58 9.09
N ASN A 97 4.60 19.61 8.04
CA ASN A 97 3.16 19.80 8.19
C ASN A 97 2.48 18.60 8.88
N ALA A 98 2.93 17.37 8.63
CA ALA A 98 2.44 16.19 9.33
C ALA A 98 2.74 16.26 10.84
N CYS A 99 3.95 16.70 11.22
CA CYS A 99 4.30 16.99 12.61
C CYS A 99 3.39 18.04 13.24
N ARG A 100 3.17 19.16 12.54
CA ARG A 100 2.28 20.23 13.01
C ARG A 100 0.85 19.75 13.19
N LYS A 101 0.32 18.94 12.25
CA LYS A 101 -1.04 18.37 12.35
C LYS A 101 -1.19 17.44 13.55
N ALA A 102 -0.15 16.67 13.87
CA ALA A 102 -0.18 15.71 14.97
C ALA A 102 -0.07 16.36 16.34
N TYR A 103 0.79 17.37 16.49
CA TYR A 103 1.20 17.88 17.80
C TYR A 103 0.83 19.33 18.07
N CYS A 104 0.20 20.02 17.12
CA CYS A 104 -0.30 21.37 17.32
C CYS A 104 -1.82 21.45 17.25
N LYS A 105 -2.39 22.31 18.10
CA LYS A 105 -3.83 22.59 18.17
C LYS A 105 -4.07 24.08 17.95
N LYS A 106 -5.21 24.41 17.33
CA LYS A 106 -5.67 25.79 17.25
C LYS A 106 -6.47 26.13 18.52
N ILE A 107 -6.01 27.11 19.27
CA ILE A 107 -6.69 27.64 20.46
C ILE A 107 -6.85 29.15 20.26
N LEU A 108 -8.10 29.63 20.19
CA LEU A 108 -8.41 31.07 20.06
C LEU A 108 -7.56 31.77 18.98
N SER A 109 -7.52 31.18 17.77
CA SER A 109 -6.73 31.65 16.62
C SER A 109 -5.20 31.51 16.71
N ALA A 110 -4.65 31.12 17.85
CA ALA A 110 -3.23 30.78 18.00
C ALA A 110 -2.99 29.29 17.71
N THR A 111 -1.85 28.97 17.10
CA THR A 111 -1.39 27.58 16.98
C THR A 111 -0.45 27.26 18.14
N VAL A 112 -0.85 26.33 19.00
CA VAL A 112 -0.09 25.90 20.17
C VAL A 112 0.37 24.47 19.94
N CYS A 113 1.68 24.24 20.04
CA CYS A 113 2.29 22.93 19.83
C CYS A 113 2.81 22.37 21.14
N GLU A 114 2.68 21.06 21.34
CA GLU A 114 3.39 20.38 22.43
C GLU A 114 4.91 20.41 22.14
N PRO A 115 5.72 21.09 22.96
CA PRO A 115 7.07 21.48 22.55
C PRO A 115 8.01 20.30 22.33
N LEU A 116 7.98 19.29 23.22
CA LEU A 116 8.90 18.16 23.16
C LEU A 116 8.56 17.19 22.02
N THR A 117 7.28 16.82 21.88
CA THR A 117 6.83 15.89 20.84
C THR A 117 6.90 16.54 19.46
N HIS A 118 6.45 17.78 19.32
CA HIS A 118 6.57 18.51 18.06
C HIS A 118 8.04 18.71 17.65
N GLY A 119 8.91 19.10 18.59
CA GLY A 119 10.34 19.28 18.33
C GLY A 119 11.03 17.99 17.88
N SER A 120 10.75 16.88 18.56
CA SER A 120 11.29 15.56 18.19
C SER A 120 10.77 15.08 16.83
N CYS A 121 9.49 15.32 16.53
CA CYS A 121 8.92 15.01 15.21
C CYS A 121 9.64 15.78 14.10
N LEU A 122 9.89 17.07 14.30
CA LEU A 122 10.62 17.90 13.33
C LEU A 122 12.03 17.37 13.10
N GLN A 123 12.73 16.91 14.13
CA GLN A 123 14.06 16.32 13.96
C GLN A 123 14.04 15.05 13.08
N ILE A 124 13.02 14.20 13.25
CA ILE A 124 12.81 13.05 12.37
C ILE A 124 12.51 13.50 10.93
N ALA A 125 11.62 14.49 10.75
CA ALA A 125 11.31 15.05 9.44
C ALA A 125 12.55 15.64 8.74
N GLU A 126 13.43 16.34 9.46
CA GLU A 126 14.68 16.85 8.92
C GLU A 126 15.66 15.74 8.54
N THR A 127 15.68 14.64 9.30
CA THR A 127 16.50 13.46 8.98
C THR A 127 16.07 12.86 7.65
N TYR A 128 14.76 12.73 7.43
CA TYR A 128 14.21 12.33 6.15
C TYR A 128 14.61 13.28 5.02
N CYS A 129 14.43 14.58 5.22
CA CYS A 129 14.83 15.61 4.26
C CYS A 129 16.31 15.56 3.88
N ALA A 130 17.19 15.38 4.86
CA ALA A 130 18.62 15.27 4.63
C ALA A 130 18.94 14.01 3.81
N ALA A 131 18.32 12.88 4.15
CA ALA A 131 18.53 11.61 3.45
C ALA A 131 18.11 11.69 1.98
N VAL A 132 16.89 12.16 1.67
CA VAL A 132 16.44 12.25 0.26
C VAL A 132 17.26 13.23 -0.55
N ARG A 133 17.69 14.36 0.04
CA ARG A 133 18.54 15.35 -0.64
C ARG A 133 19.92 14.81 -0.96
N LEU A 134 20.49 14.00 -0.05
CA LEU A 134 21.81 13.40 -0.24
C LEU A 134 21.85 12.48 -1.46
N VAL A 135 20.77 11.72 -1.69
CA VAL A 135 20.68 10.75 -2.80
C VAL A 135 19.88 11.26 -4.00
N ALA A 136 19.41 12.51 -3.96
CA ALA A 136 18.39 13.01 -4.87
C ALA A 136 18.79 12.87 -6.33
N LYS A 137 20.01 13.28 -6.68
CA LYS A 137 20.49 13.31 -8.07
C LYS A 137 20.38 11.94 -8.75
N ASP A 138 20.93 10.92 -8.11
CA ASP A 138 21.04 9.58 -8.71
C ASP A 138 19.69 8.85 -8.66
N VAL A 139 18.97 8.96 -7.54
CA VAL A 139 17.66 8.31 -7.39
C VAL A 139 16.62 8.92 -8.31
N TYR A 140 16.59 10.25 -8.45
CA TYR A 140 15.67 10.93 -9.36
C TYR A 140 15.96 10.57 -10.82
N ALA A 141 17.22 10.67 -11.26
CA ALA A 141 17.59 10.32 -12.64
C ALA A 141 17.22 8.86 -12.98
N LYS A 142 17.43 7.94 -12.03
CA LYS A 142 17.04 6.54 -12.18
C LYS A 142 15.52 6.36 -12.21
N ALA A 143 14.77 7.09 -11.39
CA ALA A 143 13.30 7.03 -11.41
C ALA A 143 12.74 7.53 -12.76
N GLN A 144 13.29 8.62 -13.30
CA GLN A 144 12.93 9.15 -14.61
C GLN A 144 13.24 8.17 -15.75
N ASP A 145 14.44 7.58 -15.78
CA ASP A 145 14.81 6.55 -16.77
C ASP A 145 13.88 5.33 -16.69
N LEU A 146 13.62 4.83 -15.48
CA LEU A 146 12.73 3.69 -15.28
C LEU A 146 11.30 3.99 -15.74
N GLN A 147 10.76 5.17 -15.41
CA GLN A 147 9.44 5.58 -15.86
C GLN A 147 9.39 5.70 -17.38
N GLN A 148 10.39 6.34 -18.00
CA GLN A 148 10.44 6.52 -19.45
C GLN A 148 10.42 5.17 -20.17
N ARG A 149 11.23 4.22 -19.70
CA ARG A 149 11.25 2.86 -20.26
C ARG A 149 9.94 2.11 -20.04
N TYR A 150 9.28 2.32 -18.91
CA TYR A 150 7.98 1.71 -18.62
C TYR A 150 6.89 2.24 -19.57
N GLU A 151 6.84 3.56 -19.79
CA GLU A 151 5.91 4.17 -20.75
C GLU A 151 6.18 3.73 -22.19
N THR A 152 7.46 3.64 -22.61
CA THR A 152 7.83 3.11 -23.92
C THR A 152 7.36 1.66 -24.08
N CYS A 153 7.64 0.81 -23.09
CA CYS A 153 7.19 -0.57 -23.13
C CYS A 153 5.66 -0.66 -23.22
N ILE A 154 4.94 0.10 -22.40
CA ILE A 154 3.47 0.15 -22.45
C ILE A 154 3.00 0.52 -23.85
N ALA A 155 3.60 1.55 -24.46
CA ALA A 155 3.23 1.99 -25.80
C ALA A 155 3.50 0.93 -26.87
N GLU A 156 4.64 0.23 -26.80
CA GLU A 156 5.01 -0.85 -27.73
C GLU A 156 4.12 -2.09 -27.58
N ASN A 157 3.60 -2.36 -26.38
CA ASN A 157 2.78 -3.55 -26.08
C ASN A 157 1.27 -3.30 -26.12
N GLY A 158 0.81 -2.20 -26.72
CA GLY A 158 -0.62 -1.93 -26.93
C GLY A 158 -1.32 -1.22 -25.76
N GLY A 159 -0.56 -0.61 -24.85
CA GLY A 159 -1.07 0.26 -23.79
C GLY A 159 -1.24 -0.42 -22.43
N VAL A 160 -1.72 0.36 -21.46
CA VAL A 160 -2.13 -0.13 -20.15
C VAL A 160 -3.43 -0.91 -20.39
N THR A 161 -3.36 -2.23 -20.59
CA THR A 161 -4.59 -3.02 -20.62
C THR A 161 -5.30 -2.83 -19.28
N PRO A 162 -6.61 -2.47 -19.28
CA PRO A 162 -7.38 -2.37 -18.06
C PRO A 162 -7.21 -3.64 -17.22
N PRO A 163 -7.39 -3.54 -15.89
CA PRO A 163 -7.45 -4.70 -15.01
C PRO A 163 -8.20 -5.85 -15.67
N VAL A 164 -7.50 -6.95 -15.97
CA VAL A 164 -8.18 -8.19 -16.28
C VAL A 164 -8.83 -8.61 -14.96
N VAL A 165 -10.14 -8.38 -14.88
CA VAL A 165 -10.96 -8.77 -13.74
C VAL A 165 -11.74 -10.01 -14.12
N CYS A 166 -11.81 -10.94 -13.19
CA CYS A 166 -12.72 -12.06 -13.29
C CYS A 166 -14.17 -11.59 -13.19
N SER A 167 -15.11 -12.46 -13.54
CA SER A 167 -16.55 -12.16 -13.53
C SER A 167 -17.10 -11.69 -12.17
N ASN A 168 -16.39 -11.98 -11.07
CA ASN A 168 -16.71 -11.52 -9.72
C ASN A 168 -16.00 -10.22 -9.30
N GLY A 169 -15.29 -9.55 -10.22
CA GLY A 169 -14.48 -8.36 -9.93
C GLY A 169 -13.14 -8.65 -9.26
N ALA A 170 -12.79 -9.92 -9.03
CA ALA A 170 -11.50 -10.27 -8.47
C ALA A 170 -10.37 -9.98 -9.49
N PRO A 171 -9.24 -9.42 -9.04
CA PRO A 171 -8.13 -9.07 -9.92
C PRO A 171 -7.39 -10.32 -10.42
N GLU A 172 -6.79 -10.24 -11.60
CA GLU A 172 -5.90 -11.27 -12.15
C GLU A 172 -4.86 -11.73 -11.12
N GLY A 173 -4.64 -13.05 -11.01
CA GLY A 173 -3.73 -13.67 -10.06
C GLY A 173 -4.25 -13.75 -8.62
N SER A 174 -5.44 -13.23 -8.32
CA SER A 174 -6.05 -13.43 -7.00
C SER A 174 -6.32 -14.91 -6.73
N PHE A 175 -5.98 -15.32 -5.51
CA PHE A 175 -6.25 -16.65 -4.97
C PHE A 175 -7.13 -16.51 -3.72
N TRP A 176 -8.20 -17.26 -3.65
CA TRP A 176 -9.02 -17.36 -2.44
C TRP A 176 -9.58 -18.77 -2.27
N LYS A 177 -10.03 -19.07 -1.05
CA LYS A 177 -10.67 -20.35 -0.73
C LYS A 177 -12.00 -20.10 -0.02
N GLU A 178 -13.03 -20.82 -0.42
CA GLU A 178 -14.33 -20.83 0.24
C GLU A 178 -14.60 -22.23 0.77
N ARG A 179 -15.20 -22.31 1.96
CA ARG A 179 -15.51 -23.59 2.58
C ARG A 179 -16.64 -24.28 1.82
N VAL A 180 -16.50 -25.58 1.56
CA VAL A 180 -17.58 -26.37 0.94
C VAL A 180 -18.72 -26.51 1.96
N PRO A 181 -19.98 -26.15 1.60
CA PRO A 181 -21.11 -26.26 2.50
C PRO A 181 -21.27 -27.68 3.07
N GLY A 182 -21.43 -27.78 4.39
CA GLY A 182 -21.60 -29.07 5.07
C GLY A 182 -20.31 -29.80 5.42
N THR A 183 -19.14 -29.26 5.06
CA THR A 183 -17.83 -29.82 5.43
C THR A 183 -17.06 -28.85 6.33
N PHE A 184 -16.14 -29.39 7.14
CA PHE A 184 -15.21 -28.57 7.92
C PHE A 184 -13.82 -28.48 7.29
N CYS A 185 -13.43 -29.51 6.54
CA CYS A 185 -12.07 -29.67 6.05
C CYS A 185 -11.91 -29.42 4.55
N ASP A 186 -13.01 -29.34 3.81
CA ASP A 186 -12.98 -29.14 2.37
C ASP A 186 -13.22 -27.68 1.98
N PHE A 187 -12.40 -27.24 1.05
CA PHE A 187 -12.46 -25.90 0.46
C PHE A 187 -12.50 -26.00 -1.06
N THR A 188 -13.30 -25.14 -1.66
CA THR A 188 -13.14 -24.78 -3.07
C THR A 188 -12.10 -23.66 -3.12
N THR A 189 -10.99 -23.92 -3.78
CA THR A 189 -10.01 -22.91 -4.15
C THR A 189 -10.42 -22.26 -5.46
N PHE A 190 -10.17 -20.97 -5.57
CA PHE A 190 -10.47 -20.16 -6.72
C PHE A 190 -9.23 -19.37 -7.10
N VAL A 191 -8.93 -19.33 -8.40
CA VAL A 191 -7.85 -18.51 -8.95
C VAL A 191 -8.38 -17.73 -10.14
N CYS A 192 -8.16 -16.41 -10.15
CA CYS A 192 -8.41 -15.60 -11.33
C CYS A 192 -7.23 -15.73 -12.31
N LEU A 193 -7.46 -16.36 -13.45
CA LEU A 193 -6.46 -16.57 -14.51
C LEU A 193 -7.04 -16.20 -15.88
N ASN A 194 -6.38 -15.28 -16.58
CA ASN A 194 -6.79 -14.71 -17.86
C ASN A 194 -8.26 -14.23 -17.85
N GLY A 195 -8.69 -13.57 -16.77
CA GLY A 195 -10.06 -13.06 -16.61
C GLY A 195 -11.12 -14.14 -16.40
N LYS A 196 -10.71 -15.39 -16.15
CA LYS A 196 -11.59 -16.51 -15.84
C LYS A 196 -11.32 -17.03 -14.44
N ILE A 197 -12.39 -17.35 -13.72
CA ILE A 197 -12.29 -18.04 -12.44
C ILE A 197 -12.05 -19.51 -12.72
N THR A 198 -10.91 -20.01 -12.27
CA THR A 198 -10.60 -21.44 -12.23
C THR A 198 -10.84 -21.96 -10.83
N THR A 199 -11.38 -23.16 -10.70
CA THR A 199 -11.69 -23.78 -9.41
C THR A 199 -10.90 -25.06 -9.21
N GLY A 200 -10.55 -25.33 -7.96
CA GLY A 200 -9.92 -26.58 -7.54
C GLY A 200 -10.40 -27.00 -6.16
N SER A 201 -10.36 -28.29 -5.86
CA SER A 201 -10.68 -28.79 -4.52
C SER A 201 -9.44 -28.87 -3.66
N TYR A 202 -9.54 -28.44 -2.41
CA TYR A 202 -8.47 -28.49 -1.42
C TYR A 202 -8.99 -29.05 -0.11
N HIS A 203 -8.34 -30.09 0.38
CA HIS A 203 -8.57 -30.65 1.71
C HIS A 203 -7.45 -30.16 2.65
N GLU A 204 -7.82 -29.52 3.75
CA GLU A 204 -6.85 -28.95 4.69
C GLU A 204 -6.08 -30.08 5.41
N PRO A 205 -4.76 -30.21 5.21
CA PRO A 205 -3.98 -31.25 5.87
C PRO A 205 -4.03 -30.99 7.38
N HIS A 206 -4.34 -32.03 8.14
CA HIS A 206 -4.53 -32.01 9.61
C HIS A 206 -5.88 -31.46 10.12
N CYS A 207 -6.86 -31.25 9.25
CA CYS A 207 -8.22 -31.02 9.69
C CYS A 207 -8.88 -32.35 10.10
N ILE A 208 -9.61 -32.34 11.23
CA ILE A 208 -10.35 -33.49 11.75
C ILE A 208 -11.83 -33.18 11.57
N GLU A 209 -12.54 -34.02 10.82
CA GLU A 209 -14.00 -33.95 10.73
C GLU A 209 -14.60 -34.52 12.02
N VAL A 210 -15.51 -33.75 12.64
CA VAL A 210 -16.16 -34.09 13.91
C VAL A 210 -17.57 -34.60 13.64
#